data_AF-A0A381J467-F1
#
_entry.id   AF-A0A381J467-F1
#
_cell.length_a   1.000
_cell.length_b   1.000
_cell.length_c   1.000
_cell.angle_alpha   90.00
_cell.angle_beta   90.00
_cell.angle_gamma   90.00
#
_symmetry.space_group_name_H-M   'P 1'
#
loop_
_entity.id
_entity.type
_entity.pdbx_description
1 polymer ?
#
loop_
_entity_poly.entity_id
_entity_poly.type
_entity_poly.pdbx_seq_one_letter_code
_entity_poly.pdbx_strand_id
1 'polypeptide(L)'
;MKADYSYTGALKANRVIFPKDHIKLGAKLNKFAESLNIEDFDLVTVKDQQYYIYNYVGDLKGRKNVSITLSYPKDAFQKDGYLKAFISLDTSLSPLEILTL
;
A
#
# COMPACT_ATOMS: atom_id res chain seq x y z
N MET A 1 -21.05 6.26 -3.81
CA MET A 1 -21.65 4.93 -4.09
C MET A 1 -20.83 3.93 -3.30
N LYS A 2 -21.39 3.37 -2.23
CA LYS A 2 -20.73 2.32 -1.43
C LYS A 2 -20.75 1.06 -2.28
N ALA A 3 -19.62 0.43 -2.55
CA ALA A 3 -19.61 -0.83 -3.29
C ALA A 3 -20.30 -1.89 -2.43
N ASP A 4 -21.23 -2.66 -3.00
CA ASP A 4 -21.96 -3.73 -2.29
C ASP A 4 -21.03 -4.87 -1.80
N TYR A 5 -19.74 -4.84 -2.19
CA TYR A 5 -18.68 -5.70 -1.70
C TYR A 5 -17.35 -4.92 -1.62
N SER A 6 -16.72 -4.87 -0.44
CA SER A 6 -15.35 -4.39 -0.25
C SER A 6 -14.38 -5.57 -0.32
N TYR A 7 -13.60 -5.66 -1.41
CA TYR A 7 -12.53 -6.65 -1.50
C TYR A 7 -11.27 -6.08 -0.85
N THR A 8 -10.79 -6.76 0.19
CA THR A 8 -9.49 -6.51 0.82
C THR A 8 -8.65 -7.77 0.73
N GLY A 9 -7.39 -7.65 0.36
CA GLY A 9 -6.50 -8.80 0.29
C GLY A 9 -5.05 -8.46 0.00
N ALA A 10 -4.17 -9.47 0.16
CA ALA A 10 -2.76 -9.35 -0.16
C ALA A 10 -2.54 -9.11 -1.66
N LEU A 11 -1.63 -8.18 -1.99
CA LEU A 11 -1.26 -7.80 -3.34
C LEU A 11 0.22 -8.10 -3.58
N LYS A 12 0.55 -8.68 -4.74
CA LYS A 12 1.95 -8.79 -5.16
C LYS A 12 2.51 -7.39 -5.46
N ALA A 13 3.67 -7.05 -4.89
CA ALA A 13 4.28 -5.72 -5.06
C ALA A 13 4.89 -5.46 -6.46
N ASN A 14 4.81 -6.40 -7.39
CA ASN A 14 5.27 -6.22 -8.78
C ASN A 14 4.21 -5.58 -9.71
N ARG A 15 3.10 -5.11 -9.13
CA ARG A 15 1.99 -4.46 -9.86
C ARG A 15 2.38 -3.04 -10.25
N VAL A 16 1.81 -2.53 -11.35
CA VAL A 16 2.08 -1.18 -11.84
C VAL A 16 1.01 -0.21 -11.33
N ILE A 17 1.42 0.87 -10.67
CA ILE A 17 0.59 1.98 -10.22
C ILE A 17 0.92 3.26 -10.99
N PHE A 18 0.07 4.28 -10.88
CA PHE A 18 0.24 5.58 -11.54
C PHE A 18 0.31 6.71 -10.51
N PRO A 19 1.43 6.86 -9.78
CA PRO A 19 1.64 8.00 -8.88
C PRO A 19 1.80 9.30 -9.68
N LYS A 20 1.61 10.45 -9.04
CA LYS A 20 1.57 11.77 -9.71
C LYS A 20 2.79 12.05 -10.59
N ASP A 21 3.97 11.65 -10.15
CA ASP A 21 5.23 11.89 -10.90
C ASP A 21 5.46 10.91 -12.05
N HIS A 22 4.65 9.83 -12.14
CA HIS A 22 4.77 8.78 -13.16
C HIS A 22 3.42 8.41 -13.79
N ILE A 23 2.51 9.35 -13.97
CA ILE A 23 1.16 9.08 -14.53
C ILE A 23 1.22 8.45 -15.94
N LYS A 24 2.18 8.83 -16.79
CA LYS A 24 2.23 8.36 -18.18
C LYS A 24 2.83 6.95 -18.34
N LEU A 25 3.90 6.65 -17.63
CA LEU A 25 4.63 5.37 -17.75
C LEU A 25 4.25 4.35 -16.68
N GLY A 26 3.69 4.82 -15.57
CA GLY A 26 3.48 4.03 -14.36
C GLY A 26 4.79 3.66 -13.67
N ALA A 27 4.69 3.17 -12.44
CA ALA A 27 5.80 2.64 -11.67
C ALA A 27 5.42 1.27 -11.09
N LYS A 28 6.37 0.34 -11.02
CA LYS A 28 6.16 -0.89 -10.24
C LYS A 28 6.06 -0.51 -8.76
N LEU A 29 5.08 -1.05 -8.06
CA LEU A 29 4.77 -0.71 -6.68
C LEU A 29 5.96 -0.91 -5.74
N ASN A 30 6.75 -1.96 -5.91
CA ASN A 30 7.97 -2.16 -5.14
C ASN A 30 9.03 -1.08 -5.42
N LYS A 31 9.21 -0.68 -6.68
CA LYS A 31 10.15 0.40 -7.03
C LYS A 31 9.70 1.76 -6.53
N PHE A 32 8.39 2.00 -6.54
CA PHE A 32 7.81 3.17 -5.89
C PHE A 32 8.03 3.14 -4.37
N ALA A 33 7.85 1.99 -3.71
CA ALA A 33 8.09 1.85 -2.28
C ALA A 33 9.57 2.08 -1.90
N GLU A 34 10.51 1.67 -2.76
CA GLU A 34 11.95 1.90 -2.61
C GLU A 34 12.34 3.38 -2.79
N SER A 35 11.55 4.19 -3.52
CA SER A 35 11.84 5.61 -3.73
C SER A 35 11.34 6.53 -2.62
N LEU A 36 10.51 6.01 -1.71
CA LEU A 36 9.99 6.76 -0.57
C LEU A 36 11.00 6.75 0.59
N ASN A 37 11.00 7.81 1.40
CA ASN A 37 11.78 7.86 2.62
C ASN A 37 10.95 7.35 3.81
N ILE A 38 11.61 7.04 4.92
CA ILE A 38 10.92 6.54 6.12
C ILE A 38 9.93 7.56 6.71
N GLU A 39 10.19 8.85 6.50
CA GLU A 39 9.34 9.97 6.91
C GLU A 39 8.03 10.05 6.13
N ASP A 40 7.94 9.40 4.97
CA ASP A 40 6.69 9.27 4.21
C ASP A 40 5.75 8.21 4.84
N PHE A 41 6.25 7.39 5.76
CA PHE A 41 5.50 6.30 6.38
C PHE A 41 5.06 6.64 7.81
N ASP A 42 3.85 6.22 8.16
CA ASP A 42 3.38 6.25 9.54
C ASP A 42 3.89 5.02 10.29
N LEU A 43 4.37 5.19 11.53
CA LEU A 43 4.68 4.08 12.42
C LEU A 43 3.42 3.69 13.21
N VAL A 44 2.95 2.46 13.03
CA VAL A 44 1.77 1.92 13.72
C VAL A 44 2.10 0.67 14.51
N THR A 45 1.28 0.38 15.52
CA THR A 45 1.37 -0.86 16.31
C THR A 45 0.15 -1.73 16.03
N VAL A 46 0.37 -2.99 15.64
CA VAL A 46 -0.65 -4.01 15.38
C VAL A 46 -0.29 -5.25 16.18
N LYS A 47 -1.15 -5.67 17.11
CA LYS A 47 -0.96 -6.88 17.95
C LYS A 47 0.47 -6.95 18.54
N ASP A 48 0.88 -5.88 19.21
CA ASP A 48 2.20 -5.72 19.85
C ASP A 48 3.42 -5.68 18.91
N GLN A 49 3.21 -5.62 17.60
CA GLN A 49 4.26 -5.48 16.60
C GLN A 49 4.18 -4.13 15.90
N GLN A 50 5.33 -3.51 15.63
CA GLN A 50 5.38 -2.21 14.97
C GLN A 50 5.67 -2.33 13.47
N TYR A 51 4.98 -1.52 12.68
CA TYR A 51 5.08 -1.49 11.23
C TYR A 51 5.17 -0.05 10.73
N TYR A 52 6.00 0.17 9.72
CA TYR A 52 5.92 1.37 8.88
C TYR A 52 4.90 1.13 7.79
N ILE A 53 3.94 2.04 7.66
CA ILE A 53 2.85 1.94 6.70
C ILE A 53 2.76 3.18 5.80
N TYR A 54 2.48 2.96 4.53
CA TYR A 54 2.23 4.02 3.57
C TYR A 54 0.97 3.67 2.79
N ASN A 55 0.09 4.63 2.57
CA ASN A 55 -1.12 4.41 1.79
C ASN A 55 -1.09 5.14 0.45
N TYR A 56 -1.06 4.37 -0.61
CA TYR A 56 -1.28 4.87 -1.96
C TYR A 56 -2.78 4.83 -2.28
N VAL A 57 -3.36 5.97 -2.66
CA VAL A 57 -4.72 6.02 -3.23
C VAL A 57 -4.63 6.49 -4.66
N GLY A 58 -5.09 5.65 -5.60
CA GLY A 58 -5.04 5.99 -7.01
C GLY A 58 -5.26 4.80 -7.93
N ASP A 59 -4.69 4.90 -9.13
CA ASP A 59 -4.89 3.91 -10.18
C ASP A 59 -3.81 2.82 -10.14
N LEU A 60 -4.29 1.58 -10.22
CA LEU A 60 -3.50 0.40 -10.50
C LEU A 60 -3.75 -0.02 -11.97
N LYS A 61 -2.75 -0.58 -12.65
CA LYS A 61 -2.95 -1.10 -14.00
C LYS A 61 -4.09 -2.14 -14.01
N GLY A 62 -5.17 -1.82 -14.74
CA GLY A 62 -6.39 -2.62 -14.84
C GLY A 62 -7.45 -2.34 -13.78
N ARG A 63 -7.20 -1.45 -12.79
CA ARG A 63 -8.17 -1.09 -11.76
C ARG A 63 -8.00 0.34 -11.26
N LYS A 64 -9.05 1.14 -11.36
CA LYS A 64 -9.04 2.55 -10.92
C LYS A 64 -9.48 2.70 -9.48
N ASN A 65 -9.06 3.81 -8.85
CA ASN A 65 -9.50 4.24 -7.52
C ASN A 65 -9.39 3.15 -6.46
N VAL A 66 -8.19 2.62 -6.27
CA VAL A 66 -7.90 1.63 -5.24
C VAL A 66 -7.09 2.27 -4.12
N SER A 67 -7.23 1.73 -2.92
CA SER A 67 -6.34 1.99 -1.79
C SER A 67 -5.34 0.84 -1.71
N ILE A 68 -4.05 1.15 -1.64
CA ILE A 68 -2.98 0.17 -1.49
C ILE A 68 -2.13 0.55 -0.29
N THR A 69 -2.19 -0.26 0.76
CA THR A 69 -1.36 -0.11 1.95
C THR A 69 -0.07 -0.90 1.78
N LEU A 70 1.06 -0.20 1.78
CA LEU A 70 2.39 -0.77 1.88
C LEU A 70 2.75 -0.93 3.35
N SER A 71 3.46 -2.01 3.68
CA SER A 71 3.86 -2.30 5.05
C SER A 71 5.25 -2.93 5.09
N TYR A 72 6.07 -2.43 6.01
CA TYR A 72 7.32 -3.04 6.44
C TYR A 72 7.28 -3.26 7.95
N PRO A 73 7.80 -4.38 8.48
CA PRO A 73 8.14 -4.45 9.90
C PRO A 73 9.13 -3.35 10.26
N LYS A 74 8.99 -2.75 11.45
CA LYS A 74 9.86 -1.66 11.91
C LYS A 74 11.36 -1.95 11.72
N ASP A 75 11.80 -3.15 12.09
CA ASP A 75 13.21 -3.55 12.04
C ASP A 75 13.67 -4.06 10.65
N ALA A 76 12.80 -3.95 9.64
CA ALA A 76 13.05 -4.42 8.27
C ALA A 76 12.54 -3.45 7.19
N PHE A 77 12.55 -2.15 7.48
CA PHE A 77 12.23 -1.12 6.51
C PHE A 77 13.08 -1.26 5.24
N GLN A 78 12.42 -1.34 4.09
CA GLN A 78 13.02 -1.50 2.75
C GLN A 78 14.03 -2.65 2.59
N LYS A 79 14.05 -3.63 3.51
CA LYS A 79 14.82 -4.86 3.33
C LYS A 79 14.12 -5.76 2.30
N ASP A 80 14.92 -6.39 1.44
CA ASP A 80 14.42 -7.32 0.43
C ASP A 80 13.55 -8.41 1.04
N GLY A 81 12.38 -8.66 0.44
CA GLY A 81 11.42 -9.68 0.88
C GLY A 81 10.50 -9.27 2.04
N TYR A 82 10.69 -8.09 2.64
CA TYR A 82 9.88 -7.64 3.77
C TYR A 82 8.72 -6.70 3.40
N LEU A 83 8.70 -6.19 2.17
CA LEU A 83 7.58 -5.39 1.66
C LEU A 83 6.32 -6.27 1.54
N LYS A 84 5.29 -5.91 2.29
CA LYS A 84 3.93 -6.41 2.09
C LYS A 84 3.06 -5.30 1.50
N ALA A 85 2.13 -5.68 0.63
CA ALA A 85 1.15 -4.77 0.07
C ALA A 85 -0.25 -5.38 0.22
N PHE A 86 -1.21 -4.55 0.58
CA PHE A 86 -2.61 -4.90 0.72
C PHE A 86 -3.45 -3.96 -0.13
N ILE A 87 -4.41 -4.49 -0.87
CA ILE A 87 -5.32 -3.69 -1.70
C ILE A 87 -6.71 -3.67 -1.07
N SER A 88 -7.34 -2.51 -1.05
CA SER A 88 -8.76 -2.30 -0.77
C SER A 88 -9.41 -1.57 -1.93
N LEU A 89 -10.63 -1.99 -2.27
CA LEU A 89 -11.50 -1.27 -3.21
C LEU A 89 -12.36 -0.21 -2.54
N ASP A 90 -12.47 -0.33 -1.21
CA ASP A 90 -13.07 0.68 -0.40
C ASP A 90 -11.98 1.67 0.00
N THR A 91 -11.97 2.81 -0.69
CA THR A 91 -11.04 3.90 -0.40
C THR A 91 -11.40 4.67 0.86
N SER A 92 -12.51 4.35 1.53
CA SER A 92 -12.87 4.93 2.82
C SER A 92 -12.23 4.21 4.01
N LEU A 93 -11.72 2.99 3.81
CA LEU A 93 -11.00 2.25 4.85
C LEU A 93 -9.64 2.88 5.11
N SER A 94 -9.35 3.09 6.39
CA SER A 94 -8.02 3.51 6.82
C SER A 94 -6.99 2.39 6.62
N PRO A 95 -5.71 2.74 6.45
CA PRO A 95 -4.64 1.74 6.34
C PRO A 95 -4.54 0.81 7.55
N LEU A 96 -4.81 1.34 8.75
CA LEU A 96 -4.79 0.54 9.98
C LEU A 96 -5.92 -0.49 9.99
N GLU A 97 -7.13 -0.09 9.58
CA GLU A 97 -8.25 -1.03 9.43
C GLU A 97 -7.89 -2.16 8.46
N ILE A 98 -7.32 -1.83 7.30
CA ILE A 98 -6.88 -2.80 6.28
C ILE A 98 -5.90 -3.85 6.85
N LEU A 99 -5.00 -3.44 7.74
CA LEU A 99 -3.99 -4.33 8.35
C LEU A 99 -4.55 -5.20 9.50
N THR A 100 -5.72 -4.87 10.02
CA THR A 100 -6.36 -5.58 11.14
C THR A 100 -7.47 -6.55 10.72
N LEU A 101 -7.89 -6.50 9.46
CA LEU A 101 -8.85 -7.44 8.84
C LEU A 101 -8.24 -8.86 8.71
#